data_AF-A0AAQ3MP55-F1
#
_entry.id   AF-A0AAQ3MP55-F1
#
_cell.length_a   1.000
_cell.length_b   1.000
_cell.length_c   1.000
_cell.angle_alpha   90.00
_cell.angle_beta   90.00
_cell.angle_gamma   90.00
#
_symmetry.space_group_name_H-M   'P 1'
#
loop_
_entity.id
_entity.type
_entity.pdbx_description
1 polymer ?
#
loop_
_entity_poly.entity_id
_entity_poly.type
_entity_poly.pdbx_seq_one_letter_code
_entity_poly.pdbx_strand_id
1 'polypeptide(L)'
;MTHPSSLPTYIKSSSILSSTSHSSSPSITHSYFFLHSENKSRAVSLEVHSQRKVKMLGIFKEKLVNAPKELKSPASTSWCSKPKLSNEILNDFISSNSSNAFSMCFGDDALVAYSPSNNNSTHHRFFSGMDDIYCVFMGELHNLSRLNKQYGLSKGTNEAMFIIQAYRTLRDRGPYPADQVLVQLEGSFGFLIYDHKNGTVFVASGSNGQIGLYWGVAADGSIVISENLDLIKASCAKSFAPFPTGCMFHSEHGLMNFEHPTRKMKAMPRIDSEGVMCGANFNVDSQSKIQTMPRVGSEANWATWG
;
A
#
# COMPACT_ATOMS: atom_id res chain seq x y z
N MET A 1 -30.47 25.59 40.58
CA MET A 1 -29.10 26.02 40.18
C MET A 1 -28.10 25.13 40.90
N THR A 2 -26.95 24.91 40.26
CA THR A 2 -25.77 24.10 40.64
C THR A 2 -25.84 22.58 40.36
N HIS A 3 -25.21 22.22 39.23
CA HIS A 3 -24.66 20.89 38.93
C HIS A 3 -23.48 20.57 39.86
N PRO A 4 -23.22 19.28 40.12
CA PRO A 4 -21.87 18.80 40.32
C PRO A 4 -21.42 17.88 39.18
N SER A 5 -20.24 18.20 38.68
CA SER A 5 -19.34 17.44 37.82
C SER A 5 -18.95 16.08 38.40
N SER A 6 -18.97 15.04 37.57
CA SER A 6 -18.25 13.78 37.82
C SER A 6 -17.24 13.52 36.69
N LEU A 7 -15.98 13.39 37.11
CA LEU A 7 -14.79 13.13 36.31
C LEU A 7 -14.81 11.75 35.63
N PRO A 8 -14.11 11.57 34.49
CA PRO A 8 -13.89 10.26 33.91
C PRO A 8 -12.80 9.47 34.66
N THR A 9 -13.07 8.18 34.78
CA THR A 9 -12.30 7.16 35.48
C THR A 9 -10.93 6.93 34.82
N TYR A 10 -9.85 7.22 35.57
CA TYR A 10 -8.49 6.79 35.27
C TYR A 10 -8.34 5.30 35.66
N ILE A 11 -7.90 4.45 34.72
CA ILE A 11 -7.29 3.16 35.07
C ILE A 11 -5.79 3.30 34.90
N LYS A 12 -5.06 3.07 35.99
CA LYS A 12 -3.62 3.26 36.16
C LYS A 12 -3.03 1.95 36.66
N SER A 13 -2.05 1.37 35.96
CA SER A 13 -1.02 0.44 36.48
C SER A 13 -0.09 0.02 35.32
N SER A 14 1.23 -0.08 35.45
CA SER A 14 2.14 0.13 36.58
C SER A 14 3.61 0.09 36.11
N SER A 15 4.42 0.99 36.69
CA SER A 15 5.84 0.92 37.10
C SER A 15 6.94 0.29 36.20
N ILE A 16 7.97 1.10 35.99
CA ILE A 16 9.31 0.79 35.45
C ILE A 16 10.22 0.28 36.58
N LEU A 17 10.97 -0.80 36.32
CA LEU A 17 12.17 -1.18 37.09
C LEU A 17 13.36 -1.22 36.11
N SER A 18 14.40 -0.45 36.42
CA SER A 18 15.67 -0.44 35.71
C SER A 18 16.64 -1.42 36.36
N SER A 19 17.30 -2.28 35.57
CA SER A 19 18.54 -2.92 35.97
C SER A 19 19.55 -2.86 34.81
N THR A 20 20.74 -2.34 35.10
CA THR A 20 21.92 -2.40 34.23
C THR A 20 22.71 -3.66 34.52
N SER A 21 23.00 -4.45 33.49
CA SER A 21 24.09 -5.43 33.51
C SER A 21 24.99 -5.23 32.29
N HIS A 22 26.31 -5.16 32.54
CA HIS A 22 27.33 -5.21 31.50
C HIS A 22 27.66 -6.67 31.20
N SER A 23 27.51 -7.10 29.95
CA SER A 23 28.31 -8.20 29.40
C SER A 23 28.42 -8.10 27.87
N SER A 24 29.58 -8.53 27.39
CA SER A 24 30.12 -8.43 26.03
C SER A 24 29.57 -9.49 25.08
N SER A 25 28.85 -9.09 24.01
CA SER A 25 28.68 -9.73 22.66
C SER A 25 27.34 -9.28 22.01
N PRO A 26 27.17 -9.48 20.69
CA PRO A 26 26.96 -8.39 19.73
C PRO A 26 25.74 -7.50 20.04
N SER A 27 25.97 -6.20 19.93
CA SER A 27 25.09 -5.07 20.27
C SER A 27 23.61 -5.24 19.87
N ILE A 28 22.78 -5.59 20.86
CA ILE A 28 21.33 -5.42 20.84
C ILE A 28 21.03 -3.96 21.19
N THR A 29 20.49 -3.20 20.25
CA THR A 29 19.99 -1.84 20.53
C THR A 29 18.50 -1.93 20.84
N HIS A 30 18.11 -1.65 22.09
CA HIS A 30 16.72 -1.36 22.46
C HIS A 30 16.40 0.11 22.17
N SER A 31 15.23 0.44 21.63
CA SER A 31 14.65 1.80 21.73
C SER A 31 13.14 1.85 21.43
N TYR A 32 12.48 2.78 22.12
CA TYR A 32 11.07 2.88 22.46
C TYR A 32 10.16 3.55 21.40
N PHE A 33 8.85 3.33 21.53
CA PHE A 33 7.78 4.14 20.92
C PHE A 33 7.55 5.43 21.72
N PHE A 34 7.37 6.55 21.00
CA PHE A 34 6.59 7.71 21.45
C PHE A 34 5.83 8.30 20.26
N LEU A 35 4.52 8.50 20.41
CA LEU A 35 3.76 9.40 19.57
C LEU A 35 3.28 10.58 20.42
N HIS A 36 3.60 11.78 19.91
CA HIS A 36 3.16 13.13 20.26
C HIS A 36 3.74 13.79 21.53
N SER A 37 4.75 14.63 21.30
CA SER A 37 4.91 15.96 21.91
C SER A 37 5.15 16.95 20.78
N GLU A 38 4.48 18.10 20.82
CA GLU A 38 4.48 19.15 19.81
C GLU A 38 5.91 19.55 19.40
N ASN A 39 6.10 19.79 18.09
CA ASN A 39 7.33 20.28 17.45
C ASN A 39 8.57 19.35 17.43
N LYS A 40 8.48 18.24 16.66
CA LYS A 40 9.54 17.82 15.69
C LYS A 40 9.15 16.53 14.96
N SER A 41 8.99 16.60 13.64
CA SER A 41 8.86 15.43 12.77
C SER A 41 10.19 14.68 12.73
N ARG A 42 10.21 13.42 13.17
CA ARG A 42 11.39 12.54 13.12
C ARG A 42 11.02 11.31 12.28
N ALA A 43 11.75 11.06 11.19
CA ALA A 43 11.56 9.88 10.37
C ALA A 43 11.87 8.62 11.21
N VAL A 44 10.90 7.71 11.30
CA VAL A 44 11.06 6.43 11.97
C VAL A 44 11.28 5.37 10.89
N SER A 45 12.52 4.93 10.74
CA SER A 45 12.86 3.75 9.92
C SER A 45 13.00 2.56 10.86
N LEU A 46 12.10 1.59 10.76
CA LEU A 46 12.27 0.29 11.41
C LEU A 46 13.12 -0.58 10.49
N GLU A 47 14.44 -0.56 10.67
CA GLU A 47 15.34 -1.52 10.03
C GLU A 47 15.38 -2.80 10.86
N VAL A 48 14.48 -3.73 10.57
CA VAL A 48 14.52 -5.07 11.14
C VAL A 48 15.36 -5.96 10.23
N HIS A 49 16.65 -6.07 10.51
CA HIS A 49 17.55 -7.04 9.87
C HIS A 49 17.34 -8.43 10.48
N SER A 50 16.27 -9.12 10.05
CA SER A 50 16.07 -10.54 10.31
C SER A 50 15.10 -11.07 9.26
N GLN A 51 15.46 -12.16 8.55
CA GLN A 51 14.65 -12.85 7.56
C GLN A 51 13.35 -13.38 8.18
N ARG A 52 12.37 -12.50 8.33
CA ARG A 52 11.05 -12.77 8.85
C ARG A 52 10.09 -12.46 7.71
N LYS A 53 9.28 -13.44 7.28
CA LYS A 53 8.08 -13.23 6.43
C LYS A 53 7.36 -12.00 6.95
N VAL A 54 6.73 -11.20 6.10
CA VAL A 54 5.87 -10.14 6.62
C VAL A 54 4.58 -10.21 5.84
N LYS A 55 3.44 -10.06 6.50
CA LYS A 55 2.14 -9.93 5.85
C LYS A 55 1.69 -8.48 5.93
N MET A 56 1.06 -8.00 4.87
CA MET A 56 0.51 -6.65 4.83
C MET A 56 -0.97 -6.64 4.48
N LEU A 57 -1.66 -5.63 4.97
CA LEU A 57 -3.07 -5.39 4.74
C LEU A 57 -3.29 -3.87 4.64
N GLY A 58 -3.90 -3.42 3.55
CA GLY A 58 -4.45 -2.07 3.42
C GLY A 58 -5.96 -2.15 3.31
N ILE A 59 -6.69 -1.34 4.07
CA ILE A 59 -8.14 -1.18 3.94
C ILE A 59 -8.44 0.30 3.76
N PHE A 60 -9.16 0.65 2.69
CA PHE A 60 -9.45 2.03 2.32
C PHE A 60 -10.94 2.18 2.04
N LYS A 61 -11.62 3.04 2.79
CA LYS A 61 -13.07 3.22 2.65
C LYS A 61 -13.45 3.80 1.30
N GLU A 62 -14.68 3.51 0.86
CA GLU A 62 -15.22 3.97 -0.43
C GLU A 62 -15.17 5.49 -0.61
N LYS A 63 -15.29 6.27 0.50
CA LYS A 63 -15.14 7.74 0.48
C LYS A 63 -13.75 8.22 0.06
N LEU A 64 -12.72 7.41 0.28
CA LEU A 64 -11.32 7.72 -0.01
C LEU A 64 -10.92 7.15 -1.38
N VAL A 65 -11.38 5.94 -1.69
CA VAL A 65 -10.99 5.22 -2.89
C VAL A 65 -12.19 4.52 -3.52
N ASN A 66 -12.45 4.85 -4.78
CA ASN A 66 -13.49 4.16 -5.55
C ASN A 66 -12.94 2.84 -6.09
N ALA A 67 -13.47 1.73 -5.58
CA ALA A 67 -13.17 0.40 -6.11
C ALA A 67 -13.63 0.29 -7.58
N PRO A 68 -12.84 -0.35 -8.47
CA PRO A 68 -13.33 -0.73 -9.78
C PRO A 68 -14.62 -1.53 -9.65
N LYS A 69 -15.66 -1.11 -10.37
CA LYS A 69 -17.00 -1.71 -10.25
C LYS A 69 -16.97 -3.18 -10.67
N GLU A 70 -16.08 -3.52 -11.58
CA GLU A 70 -15.88 -4.85 -12.14
C GLU A 70 -15.28 -5.83 -11.13
N LEU A 71 -14.72 -5.33 -10.01
CA LEU A 71 -14.26 -6.16 -8.90
C LEU A 71 -15.42 -6.70 -8.06
N LYS A 72 -16.55 -5.98 -8.00
CA LYS A 72 -17.74 -6.37 -7.24
C LYS A 72 -18.45 -7.51 -7.98
N SER A 73 -18.49 -8.70 -7.39
CA SER A 73 -19.23 -9.84 -7.94
C SER A 73 -20.68 -9.86 -7.41
N PRO A 74 -21.70 -10.01 -8.27
CA PRO A 74 -23.07 -10.23 -7.82
C PRO A 74 -23.24 -11.49 -6.95
N ALA A 75 -22.33 -12.47 -7.11
CA ALA A 75 -22.39 -13.75 -6.40
C ALA A 75 -21.99 -13.66 -4.92
N SER A 76 -21.38 -12.55 -4.47
CA SER A 76 -21.02 -12.37 -3.06
C SER A 76 -22.22 -12.26 -2.13
N THR A 77 -23.41 -12.00 -2.68
CA THR A 77 -24.66 -11.82 -1.91
C THR A 77 -25.47 -13.12 -1.84
N SER A 78 -25.29 -14.04 -2.80
CA SER A 78 -26.10 -15.24 -2.97
C SER A 78 -25.49 -16.51 -2.39
N TRP A 79 -24.19 -16.53 -2.10
CA TRP A 79 -23.47 -17.74 -1.67
C TRP A 79 -23.09 -17.75 -0.19
N CYS A 80 -22.58 -18.89 0.28
CA CYS A 80 -22.45 -19.25 1.69
C CYS A 80 -21.49 -18.35 2.49
N SER A 81 -20.62 -17.57 1.83
CA SER A 81 -19.77 -16.58 2.47
C SER A 81 -20.15 -15.17 2.04
N LYS A 82 -20.51 -14.33 3.02
CA LYS A 82 -20.73 -12.91 2.82
C LYS A 82 -19.39 -12.16 2.96
N PRO A 83 -19.18 -11.05 2.24
CA PRO A 83 -18.04 -10.19 2.51
C PRO A 83 -18.13 -9.67 3.95
N LYS A 84 -16.97 -9.40 4.54
CA LYS A 84 -16.82 -8.93 5.92
C LYS A 84 -16.70 -7.40 5.97
N LEU A 85 -16.95 -6.83 7.14
CA LEU A 85 -16.70 -5.42 7.43
C LEU A 85 -15.21 -5.16 7.70
N SER A 86 -14.74 -3.94 7.45
CA SER A 86 -13.34 -3.54 7.62
C SER A 86 -12.73 -3.88 8.99
N ASN A 87 -13.50 -3.73 10.07
CA ASN A 87 -13.08 -4.05 11.44
C ASN A 87 -12.92 -5.56 11.67
N GLU A 88 -13.81 -6.38 11.09
CA GLU A 88 -13.71 -7.84 11.17
C GLU A 88 -12.47 -8.34 10.43
N ILE A 89 -12.19 -7.77 9.24
CA ILE A 89 -11.01 -8.10 8.43
C ILE A 89 -9.71 -7.78 9.19
N LEU A 90 -9.67 -6.64 9.87
CA LEU A 90 -8.54 -6.27 10.73
C LEU A 90 -8.35 -7.29 11.86
N ASN A 91 -9.44 -7.65 12.56
CA ASN A 91 -9.37 -8.59 13.67
C ASN A 91 -8.91 -9.98 13.20
N ASP A 92 -9.40 -10.45 12.04
CA ASP A 92 -8.94 -11.68 11.40
C ASP A 92 -7.44 -11.60 11.05
N PHE A 93 -6.97 -10.45 10.53
CA PHE A 93 -5.56 -10.25 10.25
C PHE A 93 -4.71 -10.32 11.52
N ILE A 94 -5.09 -9.61 12.58
CA ILE A 94 -4.31 -9.58 13.82
C ILE A 94 -4.32 -10.96 14.50
N SER A 95 -5.47 -11.64 14.55
CA SER A 95 -5.60 -12.97 15.16
C SER A 95 -4.86 -14.07 14.37
N SER A 96 -4.81 -13.97 13.04
CA SER A 96 -4.12 -14.93 12.17
C SER A 96 -2.60 -14.73 12.12
N ASN A 97 -2.07 -13.77 12.87
CA ASN A 97 -0.69 -13.33 12.81
C ASN A 97 -0.03 -13.31 14.19
N SER A 98 1.31 -13.49 14.21
CA SER A 98 2.08 -13.55 15.46
C SER A 98 2.00 -12.25 16.27
N SER A 99 2.40 -12.33 17.56
CA SER A 99 2.35 -11.29 18.59
C SER A 99 2.96 -9.91 18.25
N ASN A 100 3.59 -9.77 17.09
CA ASN A 100 4.25 -8.54 16.64
C ASN A 100 3.51 -7.87 15.46
N ALA A 101 2.30 -8.33 15.12
CA ALA A 101 1.44 -7.61 14.19
C ALA A 101 1.07 -6.24 14.77
N PHE A 102 1.12 -5.20 13.93
CA PHE A 102 0.64 -3.88 14.26
C PHE A 102 -0.29 -3.37 13.17
N SER A 103 -1.10 -2.38 13.53
CA SER A 103 -1.95 -1.66 12.60
C SER A 103 -1.87 -0.17 12.89
N MET A 104 -2.03 0.62 11.84
CA MET A 104 -2.17 2.06 11.88
C MET A 104 -3.51 2.42 11.26
N CYS A 105 -4.35 3.07 12.06
CA CYS A 105 -5.65 3.58 11.63
C CYS A 105 -5.52 5.09 11.45
N PHE A 106 -5.95 5.60 10.31
CA PHE A 106 -5.89 7.02 9.96
C PHE A 106 -7.32 7.57 9.97
N GLY A 107 -7.77 7.88 11.18
CA GLY A 107 -9.19 8.15 11.43
C GLY A 107 -10.04 6.93 11.06
N ASP A 108 -11.19 7.19 10.44
CA ASP A 108 -12.11 6.15 10.02
C ASP A 108 -11.87 5.67 8.59
N ASP A 109 -10.91 6.22 7.85
CA ASP A 109 -10.94 6.20 6.38
C ASP A 109 -9.94 5.26 5.75
N ALA A 110 -8.81 5.07 6.42
CA ALA A 110 -7.74 4.22 5.96
C ALA A 110 -7.14 3.44 7.13
N LEU A 111 -6.74 2.22 6.81
CA LEU A 111 -6.03 1.33 7.71
C LEU A 111 -4.88 0.68 6.95
N VAL A 112 -3.71 0.64 7.58
CA VAL A 112 -2.57 -0.14 7.11
C VAL A 112 -2.12 -1.03 8.26
N ALA A 113 -2.11 -2.34 8.05
CA ALA A 113 -1.62 -3.31 9.00
C ALA A 113 -0.45 -4.11 8.42
N TYR A 114 0.44 -4.48 9.32
CA TYR A 114 1.72 -5.11 9.02
C TYR A 114 2.00 -6.15 10.09
N SER A 115 2.44 -7.33 9.70
CA SER A 115 2.86 -8.35 10.65
C SER A 115 4.16 -8.99 10.20
N PRO A 116 5.24 -8.90 11.00
CA PRO A 116 6.38 -9.78 10.83
C PRO A 116 5.98 -11.20 11.28
N SER A 117 6.46 -12.17 10.53
CA SER A 117 6.10 -13.58 10.51
C SER A 117 7.38 -14.40 10.46
N ASN A 118 7.38 -15.54 11.13
CA ASN A 118 8.61 -16.25 11.49
C ASN A 118 9.10 -17.26 10.43
N ASN A 119 8.55 -17.23 9.22
CA ASN A 119 8.82 -18.24 8.20
C ASN A 119 9.71 -17.68 7.07
N ASN A 120 10.49 -18.55 6.44
CA ASN A 120 11.41 -18.20 5.36
C ASN A 120 10.61 -17.84 4.08
N SER A 121 10.63 -16.58 3.65
CA SER A 121 10.08 -16.16 2.35
C SER A 121 11.14 -15.50 1.49
N THR A 122 11.01 -15.64 0.17
CA THR A 122 11.95 -15.19 -0.86
C THR A 122 11.98 -13.68 -1.13
N HIS A 123 11.09 -12.89 -0.52
CA HIS A 123 10.96 -11.46 -0.82
C HIS A 123 11.10 -10.60 0.44
N HIS A 124 11.98 -9.59 0.36
CA HIS A 124 12.17 -8.58 1.40
C HIS A 124 10.95 -7.69 1.52
N ARG A 125 10.66 -7.21 2.73
CA ARG A 125 9.51 -6.34 2.99
C ARG A 125 9.91 -5.23 3.92
N PHE A 126 9.52 -4.02 3.56
CA PHE A 126 9.91 -2.81 4.27
C PHE A 126 8.67 -1.98 4.54
N PHE A 127 8.53 -1.54 5.78
CA PHE A 127 7.58 -0.49 6.15
C PHE A 127 8.36 0.78 6.45
N SER A 128 7.94 1.90 5.88
CA SER A 128 8.57 3.20 6.15
C SER A 128 7.52 4.31 6.13
N GLY A 129 7.74 5.34 6.93
CA GLY A 129 6.91 6.54 6.97
C GLY A 129 7.76 7.80 6.96
N MET A 130 7.40 8.77 6.11
CA MET A 130 8.03 10.09 6.05
C MET A 130 7.02 11.13 5.60
N ASP A 131 6.94 12.27 6.32
CA ASP A 131 6.07 13.41 6.02
C ASP A 131 4.60 13.01 5.77
N ASP A 132 4.04 12.20 6.69
CA ASP A 132 2.68 11.65 6.65
C ASP A 132 2.36 10.76 5.44
N ILE A 133 3.40 10.25 4.79
CA ILE A 133 3.31 9.26 3.72
C ILE A 133 3.86 7.94 4.24
N TYR A 134 3.05 6.90 4.15
CA TYR A 134 3.37 5.56 4.64
C TYR A 134 3.47 4.60 3.46
N CYS A 135 4.56 3.84 3.39
CA CYS A 135 4.80 2.87 2.34
C CYS A 135 5.04 1.48 2.93
N VAL A 136 4.33 0.49 2.41
CA VAL A 136 4.67 -0.92 2.54
C VAL A 136 5.24 -1.38 1.20
N PHE A 137 6.51 -1.78 1.19
CA PHE A 137 7.18 -2.33 0.02
C PHE A 137 7.39 -3.83 0.18
N MET A 138 7.27 -4.58 -0.91
CA MET A 138 7.46 -6.02 -1.02
C MET A 138 8.36 -6.30 -2.23
N GLY A 139 9.36 -7.17 -2.06
CA GLY A 139 10.32 -7.53 -3.10
C GLY A 139 11.70 -6.93 -2.88
N GLU A 140 12.47 -6.77 -3.94
CA GLU A 140 13.83 -6.24 -3.93
C GLU A 140 14.11 -5.51 -5.24
N LEU A 141 14.80 -4.36 -5.15
CA LEU A 141 15.23 -3.57 -6.29
C LEU A 141 16.72 -3.78 -6.55
N HIS A 142 17.06 -4.44 -7.67
CA HIS A 142 18.44 -4.74 -8.06
C HIS A 142 19.24 -3.48 -8.43
N ASN A 143 18.57 -2.40 -8.82
CA ASN A 143 19.18 -1.15 -9.24
C ASN A 143 19.00 0.02 -8.25
N LEU A 144 18.60 -0.26 -7.00
CA LEU A 144 18.35 0.77 -5.96
C LEU A 144 19.55 1.72 -5.78
N SER A 145 20.77 1.19 -5.76
CA SER A 145 21.99 2.00 -5.60
C SER A 145 22.21 3.00 -6.75
N ARG A 146 21.84 2.61 -7.97
CA ARG A 146 21.89 3.46 -9.17
C ARG A 146 20.80 4.53 -9.10
N LEU A 147 19.59 4.14 -8.73
CA LEU A 147 18.45 5.05 -8.55
C LEU A 147 18.76 6.09 -7.47
N ASN A 148 19.23 5.69 -6.30
CA ASN A 148 19.62 6.61 -5.21
C ASN A 148 20.63 7.66 -5.69
N LYS A 149 21.64 7.27 -6.48
CA LYS A 149 22.60 8.23 -7.06
C LYS A 149 21.94 9.18 -8.07
N GLN A 150 21.10 8.66 -8.96
CA GLN A 150 20.42 9.45 -10.00
C GLN A 150 19.47 10.50 -9.41
N TYR A 151 18.76 10.16 -8.34
CA TYR A 151 17.84 11.06 -7.66
C TYR A 151 18.50 11.89 -6.54
N GLY A 152 19.81 11.72 -6.29
CA GLY A 152 20.55 12.47 -5.27
C GLY A 152 20.18 12.11 -3.84
N LEU A 153 19.75 10.87 -3.59
CA LEU A 153 19.35 10.38 -2.27
C LEU A 153 20.55 9.92 -1.43
N SER A 154 20.40 9.97 -0.10
CA SER A 154 21.45 9.57 0.83
C SER A 154 21.78 8.06 0.73
N LYS A 155 23.04 7.71 1.05
CA LYS A 155 23.47 6.32 1.18
C LYS A 155 22.71 5.64 2.32
N GLY A 156 22.18 4.44 2.09
CA GLY A 156 21.42 3.66 3.09
C GLY A 156 19.90 3.76 2.98
N THR A 157 19.37 4.42 1.95
CA THR A 157 17.92 4.45 1.69
C THR A 157 17.43 3.06 1.28
N ASN A 158 16.54 2.46 2.08
CA ASN A 158 15.83 1.22 1.71
C ASN A 158 14.78 1.48 0.62
N GLU A 159 14.25 0.42 0.02
CA GLU A 159 13.31 0.46 -1.10
C GLU A 159 12.03 1.25 -0.76
N ALA A 160 11.45 1.04 0.42
CA ALA A 160 10.25 1.77 0.83
C ALA A 160 10.50 3.28 0.93
N MET A 161 11.65 3.68 1.48
CA MET A 161 12.03 5.08 1.60
C MET A 161 12.34 5.71 0.23
N PHE A 162 12.94 4.96 -0.69
CA PHE A 162 13.12 5.40 -2.08
C PHE A 162 11.76 5.67 -2.74
N ILE A 163 10.81 4.73 -2.61
CA ILE A 163 9.47 4.85 -3.18
C ILE A 163 8.71 6.06 -2.62
N ILE A 164 8.80 6.34 -1.31
CA ILE A 164 8.19 7.54 -0.72
C ILE A 164 8.77 8.81 -1.35
N GLN A 165 10.09 8.89 -1.51
CA GLN A 165 10.74 10.07 -2.09
C GLN A 165 10.40 10.26 -3.57
N ALA A 166 10.33 9.16 -4.33
CA ALA A 166 9.88 9.17 -5.72
C ALA A 166 8.43 9.67 -5.83
N TYR A 167 7.50 9.11 -5.04
CA TYR A 167 6.10 9.54 -5.00
C TYR A 167 5.96 11.02 -4.65
N ARG A 168 6.67 11.51 -3.63
CA ARG A 168 6.68 12.94 -3.27
C ARG A 168 7.13 13.83 -4.42
N THR A 169 8.17 13.42 -5.12
CA THR A 169 8.70 14.17 -6.26
C THR A 169 7.67 14.25 -7.39
N LEU A 170 6.99 13.13 -7.68
CA LEU A 170 5.92 13.07 -8.68
C LEU A 170 4.73 13.97 -8.32
N ARG A 171 4.34 13.97 -7.04
CA ARG A 171 3.26 14.82 -6.50
C ARG A 171 3.61 16.31 -6.50
N ASP A 172 4.78 16.66 -5.98
CA ASP A 172 5.14 18.04 -5.64
C ASP A 172 5.80 18.83 -6.78
N ARG A 173 6.43 18.15 -7.76
CA ARG A 173 7.31 18.78 -8.76
C ARG A 173 6.94 18.46 -10.21
N GLY A 174 5.65 18.47 -10.55
CA GLY A 174 5.14 18.07 -11.88
C GLY A 174 5.92 18.66 -13.08
N PRO A 175 5.90 18.02 -14.27
CA PRO A 175 5.03 16.92 -14.71
C PRO A 175 5.86 15.68 -15.06
N TYR A 176 6.40 14.99 -14.06
CA TYR A 176 6.98 13.66 -14.27
C TYR A 176 5.87 12.61 -14.11
N PRO A 177 5.59 11.80 -15.14
CA PRO A 177 4.54 10.81 -15.04
C PRO A 177 5.05 9.57 -14.29
N ALA A 178 4.22 9.04 -13.38
CA ALA A 178 4.62 7.96 -12.47
C ALA A 178 5.05 6.68 -13.21
N ASP A 179 4.50 6.40 -14.39
CA ASP A 179 4.90 5.27 -15.24
C ASP A 179 6.39 5.30 -15.62
N GLN A 180 6.95 6.47 -15.91
CA GLN A 180 8.37 6.58 -16.25
C GLN A 180 9.29 6.20 -15.10
N VAL A 181 8.87 6.46 -13.85
CA VAL A 181 9.63 6.05 -12.66
C VAL A 181 9.50 4.55 -12.44
N LEU A 182 8.28 4.01 -12.58
CA LEU A 182 8.02 2.58 -12.36
C LEU A 182 8.73 1.68 -13.37
N VAL A 183 8.82 2.11 -14.65
CA VAL A 183 9.56 1.37 -15.69
C VAL A 183 11.07 1.33 -15.40
N GLN A 184 11.61 2.28 -14.65
CA GLN A 184 13.02 2.29 -14.26
C GLN A 184 13.34 1.35 -13.09
N LEU A 185 12.34 0.79 -12.41
CA LEU A 185 12.56 -0.11 -11.29
C LEU A 185 12.93 -1.51 -11.80
N GLU A 186 14.15 -1.95 -11.51
CA GLU A 186 14.61 -3.30 -11.87
C GLU A 186 14.55 -4.20 -10.65
N GLY A 187 13.82 -5.31 -10.75
CA GLY A 187 13.68 -6.29 -9.68
C GLY A 187 12.27 -6.85 -9.59
N SER A 188 11.98 -7.52 -8.47
CA SER A 188 10.62 -7.90 -8.11
C SER A 188 10.10 -6.88 -7.13
N PHE A 189 8.96 -6.26 -7.40
CA PHE A 189 8.41 -5.28 -6.48
C PHE A 189 6.89 -5.28 -6.48
N GLY A 190 6.34 -4.93 -5.34
CA GLY A 190 4.98 -4.45 -5.18
C GLY A 190 4.96 -3.51 -3.99
N PHE A 191 4.17 -2.45 -4.05
CA PHE A 191 4.08 -1.53 -2.92
C PHE A 191 2.69 -0.94 -2.78
N LEU A 192 2.44 -0.45 -1.58
CA LEU A 192 1.27 0.31 -1.19
C LEU A 192 1.73 1.58 -0.48
N ILE A 193 1.37 2.73 -1.03
CA ILE A 193 1.51 4.04 -0.42
C ILE A 193 0.15 4.54 0.04
N TYR A 194 0.11 5.04 1.26
CA TYR A 194 -0.96 5.91 1.73
C TYR A 194 -0.38 7.26 2.13
N ASP A 195 -0.81 8.31 1.42
CA ASP A 195 -0.51 9.70 1.71
C ASP A 195 -1.65 10.27 2.56
N HIS A 196 -1.44 10.33 3.87
CA HIS A 196 -2.47 10.75 4.81
C HIS A 196 -2.84 12.23 4.61
N LYS A 197 -1.88 13.07 4.23
CA LYS A 197 -2.08 14.51 4.03
C LYS A 197 -3.02 14.80 2.86
N ASN A 198 -2.85 14.05 1.77
CA ASN A 198 -3.65 14.23 0.56
C ASN A 198 -4.82 13.22 0.45
N GLY A 199 -4.95 12.29 1.39
CA GLY A 199 -5.95 11.21 1.30
C GLY A 199 -5.78 10.35 0.05
N THR A 200 -4.54 10.13 -0.40
CA THR A 200 -4.24 9.46 -1.66
C THR A 200 -3.69 8.06 -1.42
N VAL A 201 -4.17 7.10 -2.20
CA VAL A 201 -3.68 5.72 -2.20
C VAL A 201 -3.00 5.44 -3.52
N PHE A 202 -1.77 4.93 -3.47
CA PHE A 202 -1.01 4.57 -4.65
C PHE A 202 -0.42 3.16 -4.50
N VAL A 203 -0.77 2.28 -5.44
CA VAL A 203 -0.41 0.85 -5.41
C VAL A 203 0.30 0.53 -6.72
N ALA A 204 1.36 -0.26 -6.69
CA ALA A 204 1.92 -0.81 -7.92
C ALA A 204 2.42 -2.23 -7.73
N SER A 205 2.45 -2.98 -8.83
CA SER A 205 3.04 -4.31 -8.91
C SER A 205 3.92 -4.42 -10.15
N GLY A 206 5.12 -4.94 -9.97
CA GLY A 206 6.12 -5.13 -11.02
C GLY A 206 5.64 -6.06 -12.14
N SER A 207 6.27 -5.95 -13.30
CA SER A 207 5.89 -6.68 -14.51
C SER A 207 6.25 -8.17 -14.47
N ASN A 208 7.17 -8.58 -13.60
CA ASN A 208 7.62 -9.96 -13.52
C ASN A 208 6.64 -10.92 -12.81
N GLY A 209 5.57 -10.38 -12.21
CA GLY A 209 4.53 -11.18 -11.54
C GLY A 209 5.00 -11.99 -10.33
N GLN A 210 6.18 -11.68 -9.79
CA GLN A 210 6.74 -12.44 -8.67
C GLN A 210 6.15 -12.02 -7.32
N ILE A 211 5.63 -10.80 -7.22
CA ILE A 211 4.96 -10.32 -6.01
C ILE A 211 3.46 -10.60 -6.11
N GLY A 212 2.98 -11.55 -5.30
CA GLY A 212 1.57 -11.90 -5.20
C GLY A 212 0.79 -10.84 -4.41
N LEU A 213 0.27 -9.85 -5.13
CA LEU A 213 -0.61 -8.82 -4.57
C LEU A 213 -2.06 -9.08 -4.98
N TYR A 214 -2.99 -8.97 -4.03
CA TYR A 214 -4.41 -9.20 -4.25
C TYR A 214 -5.20 -8.01 -3.74
N TRP A 215 -6.35 -7.80 -4.36
CA TRP A 215 -7.29 -6.74 -3.99
C TRP A 215 -8.73 -7.23 -4.10
N GLY A 216 -9.59 -6.66 -3.28
CA GLY A 216 -11.00 -7.01 -3.23
C GLY A 216 -11.84 -5.91 -2.62
N VAL A 217 -13.15 -6.14 -2.59
CA VAL A 217 -14.13 -5.21 -2.03
C VAL A 217 -14.80 -5.83 -0.82
N ALA A 218 -14.71 -5.13 0.31
CA ALA A 218 -15.35 -5.48 1.56
C ALA A 218 -16.87 -5.18 1.53
N ALA A 219 -17.58 -5.59 2.59
CA ALA A 219 -19.03 -5.42 2.69
C ALA A 219 -19.47 -3.95 2.73
N ASP A 220 -18.63 -3.07 3.25
CA ASP A 220 -18.84 -1.63 3.35
C ASP A 220 -18.35 -0.86 2.10
N GLY A 221 -18.00 -1.57 1.03
CA GLY A 221 -17.48 -0.99 -0.21
C GLY A 221 -15.99 -0.61 -0.16
N SER A 222 -15.32 -0.82 0.97
CA SER A 222 -13.89 -0.53 1.11
C SER A 222 -13.04 -1.42 0.20
N ILE A 223 -11.97 -0.85 -0.36
CA ILE A 223 -10.94 -1.62 -1.04
C ILE A 223 -10.06 -2.27 0.02
N VAL A 224 -9.86 -3.57 -0.12
CA VAL A 224 -8.95 -4.37 0.69
C VAL A 224 -7.79 -4.81 -0.19
N ILE A 225 -6.56 -4.54 0.20
CA ILE A 225 -5.34 -4.94 -0.49
C ILE A 225 -4.50 -5.77 0.45
N SER A 226 -4.04 -6.95 0.02
CA SER A 226 -3.18 -7.80 0.82
C SER A 226 -2.36 -8.73 -0.06
N GLU A 227 -1.21 -9.17 0.45
CA GLU A 227 -0.46 -10.28 -0.14
C GLU A 227 -1.04 -11.66 0.22
N ASN A 228 -1.95 -11.73 1.19
CA ASN A 228 -2.52 -12.98 1.66
C ASN A 228 -3.83 -13.30 0.93
N LEU A 229 -3.76 -14.21 -0.04
CA LEU A 229 -4.93 -14.66 -0.82
C LEU A 229 -6.04 -15.24 0.07
N ASP A 230 -5.69 -16.01 1.09
CA ASP A 230 -6.69 -16.68 1.95
C ASP A 230 -7.45 -15.64 2.78
N LEU A 231 -6.75 -14.61 3.27
CA LEU A 231 -7.38 -13.48 3.94
C LEU A 231 -8.34 -12.75 2.98
N ILE A 232 -7.91 -12.47 1.75
CA ILE A 232 -8.74 -11.78 0.76
C ILE A 232 -10.00 -12.59 0.41
N LYS A 233 -9.88 -13.91 0.22
CA LYS A 233 -11.02 -14.80 -0.02
C LYS A 233 -11.99 -14.80 1.17
N ALA A 234 -11.46 -14.89 2.40
CA ALA A 234 -12.27 -14.87 3.61
C ALA A 234 -12.95 -13.52 3.85
N SER A 235 -12.32 -12.42 3.40
CA SER A 235 -12.76 -11.04 3.64
C SER A 235 -13.73 -10.53 2.58
N CYS A 236 -13.44 -10.77 1.30
CA CYS A 236 -14.16 -10.19 0.17
C CYS A 236 -15.08 -11.21 -0.53
N ALA A 237 -15.15 -12.44 -0.02
CA ALA A 237 -15.91 -13.55 -0.61
C ALA A 237 -15.55 -13.76 -2.09
N LYS A 238 -16.48 -13.47 -3.02
CA LYS A 238 -16.27 -13.59 -4.48
C LYS A 238 -15.89 -12.25 -5.14
N SER A 239 -15.78 -11.16 -4.39
CA SER A 239 -15.47 -9.82 -4.92
C SER A 239 -13.97 -9.49 -4.81
N PHE A 240 -13.12 -10.28 -5.45
CA PHE A 240 -11.66 -10.09 -5.41
C PHE A 240 -10.96 -10.54 -6.68
N ALA A 241 -9.72 -10.06 -6.88
CA ALA A 241 -8.85 -10.50 -7.95
C ALA A 241 -7.38 -10.43 -7.52
N PRO A 242 -6.47 -11.05 -8.29
CA PRO A 242 -5.07 -10.63 -8.29
C PRO A 242 -4.98 -9.16 -8.73
N PHE A 243 -4.09 -8.41 -8.11
CA PHE A 243 -3.70 -7.10 -8.62
C PHE A 243 -2.87 -7.31 -9.89
N PRO A 244 -3.18 -6.62 -11.00
CA PRO A 244 -2.56 -6.89 -12.29
C PRO A 244 -1.06 -6.54 -12.28
N THR A 245 -0.27 -7.37 -12.95
CA THR A 245 1.19 -7.20 -13.09
C THR A 245 1.51 -6.05 -14.03
N GLY A 246 2.62 -5.36 -13.82
CA GLY A 246 3.02 -4.23 -14.66
C GLY A 246 2.06 -3.03 -14.57
N CYS A 247 1.27 -2.97 -13.50
CA CYS A 247 0.23 -1.97 -13.32
C CYS A 247 0.43 -1.17 -12.04
N MET A 248 -0.19 0.02 -12.05
CA MET A 248 -0.33 0.87 -10.90
C MET A 248 -1.77 1.36 -10.76
N PHE A 249 -2.20 1.58 -9.53
CA PHE A 249 -3.50 2.12 -9.19
C PHE A 249 -3.30 3.36 -8.33
N HIS A 250 -3.90 4.48 -8.74
CA HIS A 250 -3.94 5.72 -7.99
C HIS A 250 -5.39 6.04 -7.65
N SER A 251 -5.70 6.44 -6.42
CA SER A 251 -7.09 6.68 -5.98
C SER A 251 -7.84 7.68 -6.88
N GLU A 252 -7.15 8.69 -7.40
CA GLU A 252 -7.74 9.69 -8.32
C GLU A 252 -7.73 9.28 -9.81
N HIS A 253 -6.71 8.55 -10.27
CA HIS A 253 -6.52 8.27 -11.70
C HIS A 253 -6.98 6.85 -12.10
N GLY A 254 -7.30 6.01 -11.11
CA GLY A 254 -7.67 4.62 -11.30
C GLY A 254 -6.48 3.73 -11.65
N LEU A 255 -6.80 2.60 -12.29
CA LEU A 255 -5.84 1.57 -12.67
C LEU A 255 -5.27 1.84 -14.06
N MET A 256 -3.94 1.76 -14.20
CA MET A 256 -3.25 1.84 -15.47
C MET A 256 -2.03 0.90 -15.53
N ASN A 257 -1.66 0.49 -16.73
CA ASN A 257 -0.42 -0.26 -16.98
C ASN A 257 0.72 0.73 -17.23
N PHE A 258 1.81 0.63 -16.48
CA PHE A 258 2.93 1.57 -16.59
C PHE A 258 3.90 1.22 -17.72
N GLU A 259 3.85 0.01 -18.27
CA GLU A 259 4.63 -0.36 -19.48
C GLU A 259 3.95 0.16 -20.75
N HIS A 260 2.61 0.23 -20.71
CA HIS A 260 1.75 0.65 -21.81
C HIS A 260 0.81 1.79 -21.37
N PRO A 261 1.34 2.95 -20.93
CA PRO A 261 0.55 4.02 -20.31
C PRO A 261 -0.46 4.68 -21.26
N THR A 262 -0.32 4.48 -22.57
CA THR A 262 -1.23 5.00 -23.61
C THR A 262 -2.34 4.02 -23.98
N ARG A 263 -2.39 2.84 -23.35
CA ARG A 263 -3.40 1.81 -23.61
C ARG A 263 -4.43 1.77 -22.49
N LYS A 264 -5.69 1.51 -22.84
CA LYS A 264 -6.76 1.37 -21.84
C LYS A 264 -6.66 0.00 -21.15
N MET A 265 -7.05 -0.04 -19.88
CA MET A 265 -7.27 -1.28 -19.16
C MET A 265 -8.68 -1.83 -19.46
N LYS A 266 -8.78 -3.15 -19.63
CA LYS A 266 -10.04 -3.86 -19.88
C LYS A 266 -10.25 -4.90 -18.79
N ALA A 267 -11.40 -4.85 -18.14
CA ALA A 267 -11.81 -5.83 -17.15
C ALA A 267 -12.37 -7.08 -17.83
N MET A 268 -11.87 -8.24 -17.43
CA MET A 268 -12.28 -9.57 -17.88
C MET A 268 -12.89 -10.31 -16.67
N PRO A 269 -14.20 -10.59 -16.68
CA PRO A 269 -14.86 -11.32 -15.59
C PRO A 269 -14.16 -12.65 -15.34
N ARG A 270 -13.94 -12.98 -14.05
CA ARG A 270 -13.33 -14.24 -13.63
C ARG A 270 -14.42 -15.21 -13.24
N ILE A 271 -14.24 -16.48 -13.55
CA ILE A 271 -15.07 -17.58 -13.07
C ILE A 271 -14.17 -18.50 -12.25
N ASP A 272 -14.60 -18.88 -11.06
CA ASP A 272 -13.87 -19.82 -10.22
C ASP A 272 -14.12 -21.28 -10.63
N SER A 273 -13.49 -22.22 -9.93
CA SER A 273 -13.66 -23.66 -10.16
C SER A 273 -15.08 -24.18 -9.91
N GLU A 274 -15.92 -23.39 -9.22
CA GLU A 274 -17.31 -23.73 -8.92
C GLU A 274 -18.27 -23.16 -10.00
N GLY A 275 -17.73 -22.53 -11.04
CA GLY A 275 -18.51 -22.01 -12.16
C GLY A 275 -19.13 -20.63 -11.89
N VAL A 276 -18.65 -19.89 -10.89
CA VAL A 276 -19.26 -18.63 -10.47
C VAL A 276 -18.32 -17.44 -10.62
N MET A 277 -18.92 -16.30 -10.95
CA MET A 277 -18.21 -15.05 -11.17
C MET A 277 -17.50 -14.59 -9.89
N CYS A 278 -16.19 -14.35 -9.95
CA CYS A 278 -15.35 -13.96 -8.81
C CYS A 278 -14.46 -12.74 -9.11
N GLY A 279 -15.11 -11.57 -9.28
CA GLY A 279 -14.45 -10.32 -9.64
C GLY A 279 -13.96 -10.31 -11.10
N ALA A 280 -12.94 -9.51 -11.38
CA ALA A 280 -12.38 -9.36 -12.73
C ALA A 280 -10.85 -9.28 -12.73
N ASN A 281 -10.24 -9.86 -13.75
CA ASN A 281 -8.84 -9.61 -14.11
C ASN A 281 -8.78 -8.36 -14.99
N PHE A 282 -7.71 -7.57 -14.90
CA PHE A 282 -7.53 -6.38 -15.73
C PHE A 282 -6.34 -6.58 -16.65
N ASN A 283 -6.58 -6.46 -17.95
CA ASN A 283 -5.56 -6.62 -18.99
C ASN A 283 -5.49 -5.36 -19.86
N VAL A 284 -4.33 -5.14 -20.47
CA VAL A 284 -4.16 -4.06 -21.44
C VAL A 284 -4.95 -4.38 -22.71
N ASP A 285 -5.78 -3.44 -23.16
CA ASP A 285 -6.43 -3.53 -24.47
C ASP A 285 -5.46 -3.07 -25.57
N SER A 286 -4.87 -4.05 -26.25
CA SER A 286 -3.89 -3.87 -27.33
C SER A 286 -4.43 -3.10 -28.54
N GLN A 287 -5.75 -2.99 -28.70
CA GLN A 287 -6.39 -2.29 -29.81
C GLN A 287 -6.80 -0.86 -29.42
N SER A 288 -6.87 -0.56 -28.13
CA SER A 288 -7.20 0.77 -27.64
C SER A 288 -6.01 1.73 -27.64
N LYS A 289 -6.28 3.03 -27.81
CA LYS A 289 -5.38 4.11 -27.41
C LYS A 289 -6.15 5.10 -26.56
N ILE A 290 -5.53 5.58 -25.50
CA ILE A 290 -6.01 6.74 -24.73
C ILE A 290 -5.76 7.96 -25.60
N GLN A 291 -6.82 8.73 -25.89
CA GLN A 291 -6.66 10.01 -26.58
C GLN A 291 -5.99 10.98 -25.60
N THR A 292 -4.67 11.07 -25.65
CA THR A 292 -3.94 12.17 -25.04
C THR A 292 -4.05 13.37 -25.98
N MET A 293 -4.58 14.49 -25.49
CA MET A 293 -4.44 15.74 -26.22
C MET A 293 -2.95 15.98 -26.47
N PRO A 294 -2.52 16.32 -27.70
CA PRO A 294 -1.14 16.68 -27.96
C PRO A 294 -0.77 17.77 -26.97
N ARG A 295 0.28 17.53 -26.17
CA ARG A 295 0.85 18.58 -25.34
C ARG A 295 1.41 19.61 -26.30
N VAL A 296 0.64 20.67 -26.51
CA VAL A 296 1.12 21.85 -27.23
C VAL A 296 2.26 22.39 -26.37
N GLY A 297 3.49 22.12 -26.78
CA GLY A 297 4.65 22.73 -26.17
C GLY A 297 4.52 24.25 -26.28
N SER A 298 5.20 24.99 -25.40
CA SER A 298 5.38 26.44 -25.50
C SER A 298 6.04 26.89 -26.82
N GLU A 299 6.40 25.94 -27.69
CA GLU A 299 6.87 26.13 -29.07
C GLU A 299 5.75 26.17 -30.12
N ALA A 300 4.48 26.31 -29.73
CA ALA A 300 3.46 26.75 -30.67
C ALA A 300 3.82 28.15 -31.20
N ASN A 301 4.55 28.16 -32.31
CA ASN A 301 4.93 29.31 -33.12
C ASN A 301 3.76 30.29 -33.24
N TRP A 302 3.86 31.41 -32.53
CA TRP A 302 3.02 32.59 -32.72
C TRP A 302 3.53 33.47 -33.89
N ALA A 303 4.53 32.99 -34.64
CA ALA A 303 5.08 33.64 -35.83
C ALA A 303 5.08 32.67 -37.03
N THR A 304 3.90 32.37 -37.57
CA THR A 304 3.75 31.95 -38.98
C THR A 304 2.43 32.50 -39.49
N TRP A 305 2.38 33.83 -39.60
CA TRP A 305 1.60 34.50 -40.63
C TRP A 305 2.60 34.88 -41.72
N GLY A 306 2.54 34.13 -42.82
CA GLY A 306 3.20 34.43 -44.09
C GLY A 306 2.19 34.11 -45.18
#